data_AF-A0A1H7A2D2-F1
#
_entry.id   AF-A0A1H7A2D2-F1
#
_cell.length_a   1.000
_cell.length_b   1.000
_cell.length_c   1.000
_cell.angle_alpha   90.00
_cell.angle_beta   90.00
_cell.angle_gamma   90.00
#
_symmetry.space_group_name_H-M   'P 1'
#
loop_
_entity.id
_entity.type
_entity.pdbx_description
1 polymer ?
#
loop_
_entity_poly.entity_id
_entity_poly.type
_entity_poly.pdbx_seq_one_letter_code
_entity_poly.pdbx_strand_id
1 'polypeptide(L)'
;MPTESQSRLIAVKYPCPVRRVTIQWTGQEWKIVKQFRVPSMTLPAPDPLPSGEKSIGFWIEVADGNGGIYQREVMPDPLLGMEQFGKDGEMTRLNHPPHDVTLEILVPDVTGISELHLVSNTKAQSGATSGLKRTVLKLPKEMGGDTPDQPGGGHHH
;
A
#
# COMPACT_ATOMS: atom_id res chain seq x y z
N MET A 1 15.63 -10.52 -22.11
CA MET A 1 16.18 -10.95 -20.81
C MET A 1 15.17 -10.57 -19.75
N PRO A 2 14.48 -11.50 -19.07
CA PRO A 2 13.61 -11.13 -17.96
C PRO A 2 14.49 -10.64 -16.81
N THR A 3 14.31 -9.39 -16.40
CA THR A 3 14.99 -8.79 -15.25
C THR A 3 14.52 -9.51 -13.97
N GLU A 4 15.44 -9.85 -13.08
CA GLU A 4 15.27 -10.67 -11.85
C GLU A 4 14.00 -10.41 -11.01
N SER A 5 13.37 -9.24 -11.11
CA SER A 5 12.17 -8.89 -10.33
C SER A 5 10.90 -9.64 -10.74
N GLN A 6 10.83 -10.23 -11.94
CA GLN A 6 9.74 -11.14 -12.32
C GLN A 6 9.91 -12.55 -11.70
N SER A 7 11.10 -12.92 -11.24
CA SER A 7 11.38 -14.27 -10.72
C SER A 7 10.63 -14.62 -9.44
N ARG A 8 10.14 -13.61 -8.70
CA ARG A 8 9.38 -13.77 -7.46
C ARG A 8 7.87 -13.73 -7.66
N LEU A 9 7.39 -13.48 -8.88
CA LEU A 9 5.96 -13.45 -9.15
C LEU A 9 5.39 -14.87 -9.13
N ILE A 10 4.40 -15.09 -8.26
CA ILE A 10 3.65 -16.33 -8.15
C ILE A 10 2.34 -16.15 -8.91
N ALA A 11 2.07 -17.08 -9.84
CA ALA A 11 0.85 -17.04 -10.64
C ALA A 11 -0.38 -17.34 -9.76
N VAL A 12 -1.40 -16.48 -9.87
CA VAL A 12 -2.72 -16.69 -9.27
C VAL A 12 -3.70 -17.10 -10.36
N LYS A 13 -4.48 -18.15 -10.09
CA LYS A 13 -5.57 -18.57 -10.98
C LYS A 13 -6.82 -17.76 -10.68
N TYR A 14 -7.24 -16.94 -11.63
CA TYR A 14 -8.48 -16.15 -11.56
C TYR A 14 -9.62 -16.80 -12.38
N PRO A 15 -10.90 -16.46 -12.09
CA PRO A 15 -11.33 -15.66 -10.95
C PRO A 15 -11.14 -16.41 -9.62
N CYS A 16 -10.89 -15.68 -8.55
CA CYS A 16 -10.73 -16.24 -7.20
C CYS A 16 -11.36 -15.31 -6.16
N PRO A 17 -11.55 -15.77 -4.91
CA PRO A 17 -11.86 -14.87 -3.81
C PRO A 17 -10.76 -13.81 -3.66
N VAL A 18 -11.15 -12.59 -3.27
CA VAL A 18 -10.26 -11.43 -3.09
C VAL A 18 -10.61 -10.74 -1.78
N ARG A 19 -9.62 -10.24 -1.04
CA ARG A 19 -9.80 -9.31 0.07
C ARG A 19 -9.63 -7.89 -0.43
N ARG A 20 -10.57 -7.01 -0.14
CA ARG A 20 -10.32 -5.57 -0.18
C ARG A 20 -9.81 -5.15 1.18
N VAL A 21 -8.59 -4.63 1.20
CA VAL A 21 -7.86 -4.25 2.40
C VAL A 21 -7.71 -2.74 2.39
N THR A 22 -8.29 -2.08 3.39
CA THR A 22 -8.11 -0.64 3.59
C THR A 22 -6.94 -0.43 4.52
N ILE A 23 -5.96 0.35 4.08
CA ILE A 23 -4.82 0.78 4.88
C ILE A 23 -4.87 2.29 5.08
N GLN A 24 -4.46 2.72 6.28
CA GLN A 24 -4.46 4.13 6.67
C GLN A 24 -3.09 4.53 7.17
N TRP A 25 -2.60 5.68 6.71
CA TRP A 25 -1.46 6.39 7.28
C TRP A 25 -1.96 7.38 8.31
N THR A 26 -1.61 7.14 9.58
CA THR A 26 -2.00 7.97 10.73
C THR A 26 -0.83 8.01 11.68
N GLY A 27 -0.49 9.19 12.22
CA GLY A 27 0.60 9.31 13.20
C GLY A 27 1.95 8.79 12.68
N GLN A 28 2.23 8.95 11.39
CA GLN A 28 3.45 8.50 10.70
C GLN A 28 3.61 6.97 10.57
N GLU A 29 2.51 6.22 10.71
CA GLU A 29 2.50 4.77 10.56
C GLU A 29 1.38 4.31 9.64
N TRP A 30 1.67 3.29 8.82
CA TRP A 30 0.65 2.58 8.05
C TRP A 30 0.01 1.47 8.91
N LYS A 31 -1.32 1.37 8.86
CA LYS A 31 -2.09 0.32 9.56
C LYS A 31 -3.17 -0.22 8.64
N ILE A 32 -3.46 -1.51 8.74
CA ILE A 32 -4.67 -2.09 8.15
C ILE A 32 -5.84 -1.75 9.08
N VAL A 33 -6.85 -1.08 8.55
CA VAL A 33 -8.00 -0.59 9.34
C VAL A 33 -9.30 -1.29 9.01
N LYS A 34 -9.42 -1.88 7.81
CA LYS A 34 -10.61 -2.61 7.39
C LYS A 34 -10.27 -3.69 6.37
N GLN A 35 -11.00 -4.80 6.41
CA GLN A 35 -10.87 -5.88 5.45
C GLN A 35 -12.23 -6.50 5.17
N PHE A 36 -12.55 -6.74 3.89
CA PHE A 36 -13.71 -7.54 3.52
C PHE A 36 -13.41 -8.44 2.34
N ARG A 37 -14.15 -9.56 2.25
CA ARG A 37 -13.98 -10.55 1.19
C ARG A 37 -14.99 -10.35 0.09
N VAL A 38 -14.49 -10.31 -1.13
CA VAL A 38 -15.23 -10.45 -2.37
C VAL A 38 -15.15 -11.92 -2.79
N PRO A 39 -16.27 -12.65 -2.93
CA PRO A 39 -16.25 -14.09 -3.16
C PRO A 39 -15.56 -14.54 -4.45
N SER A 40 -15.60 -13.72 -5.50
CA SER A 40 -15.01 -14.05 -6.81
C SER A 40 -14.75 -12.77 -7.60
N MET A 41 -13.51 -12.57 -8.01
CA MET A 41 -13.08 -11.42 -8.81
C MET A 41 -11.82 -11.80 -9.61
N THR A 42 -11.64 -11.17 -10.77
CA THR A 42 -10.39 -11.18 -11.52
C THR A 42 -9.67 -9.86 -11.27
N LEU A 43 -8.40 -9.92 -10.86
CA LEU A 43 -7.58 -8.72 -10.73
C LEU A 43 -6.80 -8.46 -12.01
N PRO A 44 -6.38 -7.20 -12.26
CA PRO A 44 -5.40 -6.90 -13.31
C PRO A 44 -4.12 -7.71 -13.13
N ALA A 45 -3.39 -7.93 -14.22
CA ALA A 45 -2.07 -8.54 -14.14
C ALA A 45 -1.14 -7.70 -13.23
N PRO A 46 -0.20 -8.34 -12.49
CA PRO A 46 0.77 -7.61 -11.69
C PRO A 46 1.56 -6.61 -12.54
N ASP A 47 1.75 -5.39 -12.02
CA ASP A 47 2.49 -4.38 -12.73
C ASP A 47 3.98 -4.75 -12.89
N PRO A 48 4.56 -4.53 -14.07
CA PRO A 48 5.98 -4.71 -14.29
C PRO A 48 6.76 -3.56 -13.62
N LEU A 49 7.92 -3.89 -13.06
CA LEU A 49 8.89 -2.89 -12.60
C LEU A 49 9.96 -2.71 -13.68
N PRO A 50 10.07 -1.54 -14.35
CA PRO A 50 10.97 -1.36 -15.50
C PRO A 50 12.44 -1.67 -15.19
N SER A 51 12.89 -1.40 -13.97
CA SER A 51 14.25 -1.68 -13.48
C SER A 51 14.25 -2.68 -12.32
N GLY A 52 13.19 -3.50 -12.19
CA GLY A 52 13.02 -4.41 -11.07
C GLY A 52 13.01 -3.67 -9.73
N GLU A 53 13.70 -4.21 -8.71
CA GLU A 53 13.79 -3.60 -7.38
C GLU A 53 14.46 -2.21 -7.38
N LYS A 54 15.23 -1.88 -8.43
CA LYS A 54 15.85 -0.57 -8.60
C LYS A 54 14.91 0.47 -9.21
N SER A 55 13.67 0.10 -9.52
CA SER A 55 12.68 1.04 -10.05
C SER A 55 12.41 2.13 -9.03
N ILE A 56 12.36 3.37 -9.49
CA ILE A 56 12.03 4.55 -8.68
C ILE A 56 10.52 4.72 -8.72
N GLY A 57 9.93 5.08 -7.57
CA GLY A 57 8.50 5.31 -7.43
C GLY A 57 7.95 4.61 -6.19
N PHE A 58 6.63 4.43 -6.19
CA PHE A 58 5.91 3.75 -5.14
C PHE A 58 5.11 2.60 -5.71
N TRP A 59 5.11 1.47 -5.01
CA TRP A 59 4.31 0.31 -5.38
C TRP A 59 3.95 -0.51 -4.15
N ILE A 60 2.92 -1.32 -4.32
CA ILE A 60 2.43 -2.24 -3.31
C ILE A 60 2.63 -3.66 -3.81
N GLU A 61 3.17 -4.53 -2.95
CA GLU A 61 3.33 -5.96 -3.24
C GLU A 61 2.49 -6.76 -2.24
N VAL A 62 1.66 -7.65 -2.76
CA VAL A 62 1.00 -8.69 -1.97
C VAL A 62 1.95 -9.87 -1.91
N ALA A 63 2.40 -10.23 -0.71
CA ALA A 63 3.47 -11.20 -0.55
C ALA A 63 3.16 -12.29 0.47
N ASP A 64 3.88 -13.40 0.32
CA ASP A 64 4.11 -14.34 1.41
C ASP A 64 5.30 -13.92 2.27
N GLY A 65 5.42 -14.50 3.47
CA GLY A 65 6.55 -14.25 4.37
C GLY A 65 7.90 -14.80 3.89
N ASN A 66 7.96 -15.46 2.72
CA ASN A 66 9.17 -15.99 2.11
C ASN A 66 9.64 -15.12 0.91
N GLY A 67 8.96 -14.01 0.62
CA GLY A 67 9.29 -13.09 -0.45
C GLY A 67 8.67 -13.40 -1.82
N GLY A 68 7.77 -14.39 -1.90
CA GLY A 68 6.94 -14.64 -3.07
C GLY A 68 5.87 -13.56 -3.22
N ILE A 69 5.67 -13.04 -4.44
CA ILE A 69 4.79 -11.91 -4.74
C ILE A 69 3.63 -12.40 -5.60
N TYR A 70 2.40 -12.28 -5.10
CA TYR A 70 1.19 -12.73 -5.78
C TYR A 70 0.56 -11.63 -6.63
N GLN A 71 0.76 -10.37 -6.23
CA GLN A 71 0.26 -9.19 -6.94
C GLN A 71 1.20 -8.01 -6.72
N ARG A 72 1.32 -7.14 -7.72
CA ARG A 72 1.99 -5.85 -7.63
C ARG A 72 1.13 -4.78 -8.28
N GLU A 73 1.03 -3.63 -7.62
CA GLU A 73 0.39 -2.43 -8.15
C GLU A 73 1.34 -1.24 -8.02
N VAL A 74 1.69 -0.60 -9.13
CA VAL A 74 2.49 0.61 -9.17
C VAL A 74 1.56 1.81 -9.17
N MET A 75 1.78 2.78 -8.27
CA MET A 75 0.91 3.94 -8.15
C MET A 75 1.72 5.20 -7.77
N PRO A 76 1.13 6.40 -7.94
CA PRO A 76 1.74 7.62 -7.43
C PRO A 76 2.05 7.48 -5.93
N ASP A 77 3.22 7.94 -5.49
CA ASP A 77 3.57 7.93 -4.07
C ASP A 77 2.60 8.85 -3.33
N PRO A 78 1.75 8.29 -2.45
CA PRO A 78 0.70 9.06 -1.80
C PRO A 78 1.27 9.99 -0.71
N LEU A 79 2.58 9.94 -0.45
CA LEU A 79 3.29 10.80 0.49
C LEU A 79 4.18 11.84 -0.23
N LEU A 80 4.28 11.79 -1.57
CA LEU A 80 5.14 12.68 -2.34
C LEU A 80 4.46 14.02 -2.65
N GLY A 81 5.24 15.10 -2.56
CA GLY A 81 4.82 16.42 -3.07
C GLY A 81 3.83 17.17 -2.18
N MET A 82 3.78 16.88 -0.88
CA MET A 82 2.87 17.58 0.01
C MET A 82 3.40 18.97 0.38
N GLU A 83 2.79 19.97 -0.23
CA GLU A 83 2.95 21.38 0.10
C GLU A 83 1.77 21.82 0.98
N GLN A 84 2.06 22.52 2.07
CA GLN A 84 1.06 23.16 2.91
C GLN A 84 1.09 24.66 2.68
N PHE A 85 -0.08 25.23 2.38
CA PHE A 85 -0.26 26.67 2.27
C PHE A 85 -0.76 27.24 3.59
N GLY A 86 -0.01 28.18 4.16
CA GLY A 86 -0.39 28.96 5.32
C GLY A 86 -1.45 30.01 4.98
N LYS A 87 -2.11 30.56 6.01
CA LYS A 87 -3.16 31.59 5.85
C LYS A 87 -2.65 32.87 5.17
N ASP A 88 -1.34 33.13 5.24
CA ASP A 88 -0.67 34.28 4.66
C ASP A 88 -0.06 33.99 3.28
N GLY A 89 -0.38 32.83 2.67
CA GLY A 89 0.16 32.42 1.37
C GLY A 89 1.57 31.80 1.41
N GLU A 90 2.13 31.59 2.60
CA GLU A 90 3.38 30.85 2.76
C GLU A 90 3.23 29.41 2.31
N MET A 91 4.20 28.90 1.55
CA MET A 91 4.21 27.51 1.09
C MET A 91 5.33 26.75 1.82
N THR A 92 4.95 25.77 2.63
CA THR A 92 5.90 24.89 3.32
C THR A 92 5.85 23.51 2.72
N ARG A 93 7.00 23.01 2.25
CA ARG A 93 7.12 21.60 1.89
C ARG A 93 7.13 20.77 3.16
N LEU A 94 6.16 19.86 3.28
CA LEU A 94 6.08 19.00 4.44
C LEU A 94 6.97 17.77 4.26
N ASN A 95 7.64 17.40 5.36
CA ASN A 95 8.43 16.17 5.43
C ASN A 95 7.58 14.96 5.84
N HIS A 96 6.29 15.17 6.13
CA HIS A 96 5.28 14.16 6.43
C HIS A 96 3.90 14.65 5.99
N PRO A 97 2.93 13.77 5.71
CA PRO A 97 1.57 14.21 5.44
C PRO A 97 0.96 15.01 6.60
N PRO A 98 0.23 16.10 6.32
CA PRO A 98 -0.53 16.82 7.34
C PRO A 98 -1.90 16.18 7.61
N HIS A 99 -2.31 15.21 6.78
CA HIS A 99 -3.61 14.56 6.81
C HIS A 99 -3.46 13.05 6.77
N ASP A 100 -4.49 12.36 7.27
CA ASP A 100 -4.60 10.91 7.17
C ASP A 100 -4.76 10.51 5.70
N VAL A 101 -4.01 9.50 5.27
CA VAL A 101 -4.11 8.94 3.92
C VAL A 101 -4.76 7.57 4.00
N THR A 102 -5.76 7.32 3.17
CA THR A 102 -6.43 6.01 3.08
C THR A 102 -6.26 5.43 1.68
N LEU A 103 -5.85 4.16 1.60
CA LEU A 103 -5.75 3.40 0.36
C LEU A 103 -6.58 2.12 0.46
N GLU A 104 -7.24 1.73 -0.62
CA GLU A 104 -7.92 0.43 -0.74
C GLU A 104 -7.16 -0.47 -1.71
N ILE A 105 -6.69 -1.60 -1.21
CA ILE A 105 -5.85 -2.55 -1.96
C ILE A 105 -6.62 -3.86 -2.17
N LEU A 106 -6.61 -4.37 -3.38
CA LEU A 106 -7.18 -5.69 -3.70
C LEU A 106 -6.11 -6.77 -3.60
N VAL A 107 -6.40 -7.78 -2.78
CA VAL A 107 -5.46 -8.83 -2.40
C VAL A 107 -6.08 -10.17 -2.75
N PRO A 108 -5.46 -11.03 -3.58
CA PRO A 108 -5.96 -12.39 -3.78
C PRO A 108 -6.14 -13.11 -2.45
N ASP A 109 -7.29 -13.73 -2.23
CA ASP A 109 -7.55 -14.50 -1.01
C ASP A 109 -7.22 -15.98 -1.26
N VAL A 110 -5.92 -16.24 -1.44
CA VAL A 110 -5.36 -17.58 -1.66
C VAL A 110 -4.39 -17.94 -0.55
N THR A 111 -4.20 -19.24 -0.34
CA THR A 111 -3.25 -19.75 0.67
C THR A 111 -1.84 -19.25 0.39
N GLY A 112 -1.15 -18.77 1.42
CA GLY A 112 0.26 -18.33 1.34
C GLY A 112 0.45 -16.84 1.55
N ILE A 113 -0.54 -16.01 1.18
CA ILE A 113 -0.47 -14.56 1.36
C ILE A 113 -0.60 -14.21 2.84
N SER A 114 0.37 -13.45 3.34
CA SER A 114 0.42 -13.02 4.75
C SER A 114 0.86 -11.58 4.95
N GLU A 115 1.32 -10.90 3.89
CA GLU A 115 1.96 -9.58 4.01
C GLU A 115 1.54 -8.64 2.89
N LEU A 116 1.40 -7.36 3.23
CA LEU A 116 1.38 -6.25 2.30
C LEU A 116 2.67 -5.47 2.45
N HIS A 117 3.40 -5.31 1.36
CA HIS A 117 4.61 -4.50 1.30
C HIS A 117 4.31 -3.19 0.61
N LEU A 118 4.47 -2.08 1.32
CA LEU A 118 4.48 -0.75 0.73
C LEU A 118 5.94 -0.40 0.47
N VAL A 119 6.26 -0.16 -0.79
CA VAL A 119 7.63 0.11 -1.21
C VAL A 119 7.70 1.51 -1.79
N SER A 120 8.52 2.37 -1.20
CA SER A 120 8.89 3.68 -1.76
C SER A 120 10.38 3.66 -2.06
N ASN A 121 10.73 3.95 -3.30
CA ASN A 121 12.12 4.06 -3.73
C ASN A 121 12.31 5.42 -4.41
N THR A 122 13.03 6.32 -3.75
CA THR A 122 13.29 7.66 -4.28
C THR A 122 14.71 7.75 -4.84
N LYS A 123 14.86 8.50 -5.92
CA LYS A 123 16.18 8.77 -6.49
C LYS A 123 16.99 9.59 -5.48
N ALA A 124 18.23 9.18 -5.23
CA ALA A 124 19.19 9.98 -4.47
C ALA A 124 19.25 11.40 -5.05
N GLN A 125 18.91 12.40 -4.24
CA GLN A 125 19.29 13.79 -4.55
C GLN A 125 20.74 14.00 -4.07
N SER A 126 21.52 14.80 -4.80
CA SER A 126 22.95 15.02 -4.51
C SER A 126 23.21 15.27 -3.02
N GLY A 127 23.91 14.34 -2.38
CA GLY A 127 24.25 14.39 -0.95
C GLY A 127 23.41 13.51 -0.03
N ALA A 128 22.29 12.93 -0.51
CA ALA A 128 21.46 11.98 0.23
C ALA A 128 21.54 10.57 -0.36
N THR A 129 21.51 9.54 0.50
CA THR A 129 21.41 8.14 0.07
C THR A 129 20.02 7.88 -0.54
N SER A 130 19.95 7.24 -1.72
CA SER A 130 18.68 6.68 -2.19
C SER A 130 18.25 5.61 -1.20
N GLY A 131 17.07 5.76 -0.61
CA GLY A 131 16.55 4.82 0.36
C GLY A 131 15.38 4.06 -0.21
N LEU A 132 15.59 2.80 -0.59
CA LEU A 132 14.49 1.86 -0.72
C LEU A 132 13.88 1.69 0.68
N LYS A 133 12.69 2.25 0.91
CA LYS A 133 11.92 2.05 2.13
C LYS A 133 10.86 0.99 1.86
N ARG A 134 10.87 -0.06 2.67
CA ARG A 134 9.85 -1.12 2.65
C ARG A 134 9.13 -1.15 4.00
N THR A 135 7.84 -0.86 3.99
CA THR A 135 6.96 -1.06 5.15
C THR A 135 6.20 -2.36 4.95
N VAL A 136 6.24 -3.24 5.95
CA VAL A 136 5.58 -4.55 5.92
C VAL A 136 4.40 -4.53 6.87
N LEU A 137 3.20 -4.72 6.35
CA LEU A 137 1.97 -4.90 7.13
C LEU A 137 1.60 -6.38 7.12
N LYS A 138 1.49 -6.99 8.30
CA LYS A 138 0.97 -8.36 8.41
C LYS A 138 -0.51 -8.35 8.12
N LEU A 139 -0.95 -9.14 7.13
CA LEU A 139 -2.36 -9.34 6.82
C LEU A 139 -2.99 -10.25 7.87
N PRO A 140 -3.97 -9.76 8.65
CA PRO A 140 -4.73 -10.61 9.56
C PRO A 140 -5.43 -11.75 8.80
N LYS A 141 -5.47 -12.94 9.40
CA LYS A 141 -6.22 -14.07 8.86
C LYS A 141 -7.73 -13.88 9.02
N GLU A 142 -8.13 -13.21 10.11
CA GLU A 142 -9.51 -12.88 10.40
C GLU A 142 -9.89 -11.58 9.70
N MET A 143 -11.07 -11.57 9.07
CA MET A 143 -11.64 -10.34 8.54
C MET A 143 -12.16 -9.53 9.72
N GLY A 144 -11.51 -8.40 10.01
CA GLY A 144 -12.07 -7.41 10.92
C GLY A 144 -13.41 -6.95 10.34
N GLY A 145 -14.50 -7.26 11.03
CA GLY A 145 -15.82 -6.77 10.66
C GLY A 145 -15.83 -5.24 10.64
N ASP A 146 -16.77 -4.66 9.91
CA ASP A 146 -17.08 -3.24 10.01
C ASP A 146 -17.28 -2.90 11.48
N THR A 147 -16.31 -2.25 12.12
CA THR A 147 -16.60 -1.48 13.32
C THR A 147 -17.49 -0.36 12.80
N PRO A 148 -18.79 -0.32 13.17
CA PRO A 148 -19.63 0.80 12.77
C PRO A 148 -18.97 2.07 13.31
N ASP A 149 -18.92 3.13 12.52
CA ASP A 149 -18.65 4.47 13.04
C ASP A 149 -19.50 4.64 14.29
N GLN A 150 -18.88 4.88 15.45
CA GLN A 150 -19.63 5.27 16.63
C GLN A 150 -20.47 6.48 16.23
N PRO A 151 -21.82 6.42 16.34
CA PRO A 151 -22.62 7.59 16.05
C PRO A 151 -22.16 8.71 16.98
N GLY A 152 -21.75 9.82 16.37
CA GLY A 152 -21.22 10.99 17.05
C GLY A 152 -22.10 11.33 18.25
N GLY A 153 -21.44 11.48 19.41
CA GLY A 153 -22.08 11.80 20.67
C GLY A 153 -23.04 12.96 20.50
N GLY A 154 -24.31 12.73 20.84
CA GLY A 154 -25.34 13.74 20.81
C GLY A 154 -24.92 14.95 21.63
N HIS A 155 -24.91 16.11 21.00
CA HIS A 155 -24.95 17.39 21.69
C HIS A 155 -26.28 17.47 22.44
N HIS A 156 -26.24 17.32 23.75
CA HIS A 156 -27.31 17.81 24.61
C HIS A 156 -27.16 19.33 24.75
N HIS A 157 -28.19 20.03 24.31
CA HIS A 157 -28.43 21.46 24.53
C HIS A 157 -28.60 21.79 26.01
#